data_AF-A0A382JUB8-F1
#
_entry.id   AF-A0A382JUB8-F1
#
_cell.length_a   1.000
_cell.length_b   1.000
_cell.length_c   1.000
_cell.angle_alpha   90.00
_cell.angle_beta   90.00
_cell.angle_gamma   90.00
#
_symmetry.space_group_name_H-M   'P 1'
#
loop_
_entity.id
_entity.type
_entity.pdbx_description
1 polymer ?
#
loop_
_entity_poly.entity_id
_entity_poly.type
_entity_poly.pdbx_seq_one_letter_code
_entity_poly.pdbx_strand_id
1 'polypeptide(L)' 'MEQVIAGRAYVLGDNIDTDQIIPAEHLVYSLSDPEEKKNYGKFALSGVPKD' A
#
# COMPACT_ATOMS: atom_id res chain seq x y z
N MET A 1 18.55 -10.94 -8.10
CA MET A 1 18.07 -9.54 -8.25
C MET A 1 18.26 -9.15 -9.69
N GLU A 2 17.21 -8.66 -10.35
CA GLU A 2 17.36 -8.02 -11.65
C GLU A 2 18.11 -6.68 -11.48
N GLN A 3 18.98 -6.34 -12.44
CA GLN A 3 19.77 -5.11 -12.36
C GLN A 3 18.99 -3.87 -12.79
N VAL A 4 17.89 -4.05 -13.52
CA VAL A 4 17.02 -2.96 -14.00
C VAL A 4 15.57 -3.37 -13.75
N ILE A 5 14.81 -2.52 -13.04
CA ILE A 5 13.37 -2.69 -12.82
C ILE A 5 12.65 -1.68 -13.72
N ALA A 6 11.77 -2.15 -14.60
CA ALA A 6 10.99 -1.31 -15.51
C ALA A 6 9.48 -1.55 -15.31
N GLY A 7 8.70 -0.47 -15.27
CA GLY A 7 7.26 -0.55 -15.02
C GLY A 7 6.59 0.83 -15.04
N ARG A 8 5.26 0.84 -14.85
CA ARG A 8 4.50 2.10 -14.72
C ARG A 8 4.82 2.75 -13.37
N ALA A 9 5.08 4.06 -13.40
CA ALA A 9 5.19 4.87 -12.19
C ALA A 9 3.81 5.40 -11.80
N TYR A 10 3.44 5.24 -10.53
CA TYR A 10 2.31 5.91 -9.89
C TYR A 10 2.90 6.94 -8.93
N VAL A 11 2.57 8.22 -9.12
CA VAL A 11 3.19 9.35 -8.40
C VAL A 11 2.14 10.01 -7.53
N LEU A 12 2.46 10.21 -6.25
CA LEU A 12 1.63 10.91 -5.27
C LEU A 12 2.12 12.35 -5.08
N GLY A 13 1.34 13.16 -4.37
CA GLY A 13 1.71 14.52 -3.98
C GLY A 13 2.66 14.57 -2.78
N ASP A 14 2.75 15.76 -2.18
CA ASP A 14 3.58 16.01 -1.01
C ASP A 14 2.89 15.59 0.30
N ASN A 15 3.68 15.41 1.36
CA ASN A 15 3.21 15.17 2.74
C ASN A 15 2.29 13.95 2.90
N ILE A 16 2.54 12.88 2.14
CA ILE A 16 1.81 11.62 2.28
C ILE A 16 2.11 11.00 3.64
N ASP A 17 1.07 10.79 4.45
CA ASP A 17 1.17 10.14 5.76
C ASP A 17 0.90 8.63 5.69
N THR A 18 1.02 7.96 6.84
CA THR A 18 0.85 6.52 6.95
C THR A 18 -0.59 6.06 6.72
N ASP A 19 -1.58 6.85 7.12
CA ASP A 19 -3.00 6.50 6.94
C ASP A 19 -3.41 6.61 5.48
N GLN A 20 -2.81 7.53 4.72
CA GLN A 20 -2.98 7.61 3.28
C GLN A 20 -2.37 6.40 2.55
N ILE A 21 -1.24 5.86 3.05
CA ILE A 21 -0.61 4.64 2.50
C ILE A 21 -1.40 3.39 2.88
N ILE A 22 -1.82 3.29 4.14
CA ILE A 22 -2.61 2.18 4.66
C ILE A 22 -3.39 2.63 5.92
N PRO A 23 -4.71 2.80 5.83
CA PRO A 23 -5.53 3.15 6.97
C PRO A 23 -5.39 2.17 8.15
N ALA A 24 -5.39 2.68 9.37
CA ALA A 24 -5.26 1.89 10.59
C ALA A 24 -6.27 0.72 10.70
N GLU A 25 -7.46 0.84 10.11
CA GLU A 25 -8.48 -0.22 10.08
C GLU A 25 -8.03 -1.50 9.36
N HIS A 26 -7.03 -1.42 8.49
CA HIS A 26 -6.47 -2.57 7.79
C HIS A 26 -5.28 -3.21 8.53
N LEU A 27 -4.83 -2.66 9.65
CA LEU A 27 -3.72 -3.23 10.44
C LEU A 27 -4.14 -4.46 11.26
N VAL A 28 -5.40 -4.87 11.14
CA VAL A 28 -5.96 -6.05 11.81
C VAL A 28 -5.49 -7.37 11.19
N TYR A 29 -4.96 -7.34 9.97
CA TYR A 29 -4.54 -8.54 9.25
C TYR A 29 -3.21 -9.10 9.77
N SER A 30 -3.15 -10.41 9.92
CA SER A 30 -1.95 -11.15 10.28
C SER A 30 -0.90 -11.09 9.16
N LEU A 31 0.35 -10.84 9.54
CA LEU A 31 1.50 -10.93 8.64
C LEU A 31 2.04 -12.36 8.48
N SER A 32 1.59 -13.29 9.34
CA SER A 32 1.99 -14.69 9.34
C SER A 32 1.05 -15.57 8.53
N ASP A 33 -0.21 -15.15 8.35
CA ASP A 33 -1.16 -15.81 7.46
C ASP A 33 -0.97 -15.27 6.02
N PRO A 34 -0.61 -16.13 5.04
CA PRO A 34 -0.41 -15.69 3.65
C PRO A 34 -1.63 -15.05 3.01
N GLU A 35 -2.84 -15.47 3.35
CA GLU A 35 -4.07 -14.93 2.77
C GLU A 35 -4.42 -13.57 3.38
N GLU A 36 -4.27 -13.41 4.70
CA GLU A 36 -4.48 -12.12 5.35
C GLU A 36 -3.43 -11.09 4.93
N LYS A 37 -2.16 -11.51 4.80
CA LYS A 37 -1.06 -10.64 4.38
C LYS A 37 -1.31 -9.98 3.01
N LYS A 38 -1.99 -10.67 2.09
CA LYS A 38 -2.35 -10.09 0.78
C LYS A 38 -3.25 -8.86 0.90
N ASN A 39 -4.03 -8.75 1.96
CA ASN A 39 -4.91 -7.60 2.16
C ASN A 39 -4.14 -6.29 2.33
N TYR A 40 -2.93 -6.29 2.90
CA TYR A 40 -2.09 -5.09 2.96
C TYR A 40 -1.74 -4.55 1.57
N GLY A 41 -1.49 -5.42 0.59
CA GLY A 41 -1.28 -5.02 -0.79
C GLY A 41 -2.58 -4.58 -1.49
N LYS A 42 -3.70 -5.25 -1.19
CA LYS A 42 -5.02 -4.94 -1.76
C LYS A 42 -5.51 -3.55 -1.35
N PHE A 43 -5.26 -3.15 -0.11
CA PHE A 43 -5.70 -1.85 0.44
C PHE A 43 -4.59 -0.80 0.45
N ALA A 44 -3.45 -1.05 -0.20
CA ALA A 44 -2.41 -0.04 -0.35
C ALA A 44 -2.97 1.20 -1.07
N LEU A 45 -2.64 2.38 -0.54
CA LEU A 45 -3.08 3.69 -1.02
C LEU A 45 -4.59 3.94 -0.94
N SER A 46 -5.36 3.15 -0.17
CA SER A 46 -6.82 3.33 -0.06
C SER A 46 -7.23 4.60 0.69
N GLY A 47 -6.33 5.17 1.50
CA GLY A 47 -6.54 6.43 2.23
C GLY A 47 -6.20 7.69 1.44
N VAL A 48 -5.66 7.55 0.22
CA VAL A 48 -5.41 8.71 -0.66
C VAL A 48 -6.75 9.32 -1.09
N PRO A 49 -6.97 10.64 -0.92
CA PRO A 49 -8.19 11.30 -1.37
C PRO A 49 -8.45 11.04 -2.86
N LYS A 50 -9.71 10.79 -3.20
CA LYS A 50 -10.16 10.85 -4.60
C LYS A 50 -10.31 12.32 -4.97
N ASP A 51 -10.03 12.65 -6.23
CA ASP A 51 -10.23 13.99 -6.78
C ASP A 51 -11.58 14.61 -6.37
#